data_AF-A0A7S3UB71-F1
#
_entry.id   AF-A0A7S3UB71-F1
#
_cell.length_a   1.000
_cell.length_b   1.000
_cell.length_c   1.000
_cell.angle_alpha   90.00
_cell.angle_beta   90.00
_cell.angle_gamma   90.00
#
_symmetry.space_group_name_H-M   'P 1'
#
loop_
_entity.id
_entity.type
_entity.pdbx_description
1 polymer ?
#
loop_
_entity_poly.entity_id
_entity_poly.type
_entity_poly.pdbx_seq_one_letter_code
_entity_poly.pdbx_strand_id
1 'polypeptide(L)'
;TDSLELERSGRRKKRMWRLDLNPMSNGETTDLLGVDVPVTDQDEPDAGTATEFLWLLLIPAITGIVFLAIFAVLRKKDSYYKRVYAPRLLGEEKSGDIRGPAAIDFLPKDLFQAVRKFLRYGEEDVLKHRGADMCVVLKLQKFIMKVSALFAFFGWAVIVPINLTGGGVLPPASNQWYNKLSMSKVQEESHRFWAHLVMCYLFTLVSFKLLLDATKRVMEARVKHVLRENPGIEAYSVMVTDMPLQPTSVVNEGSSSARFSLRTSVAQSAMLGNAAAASTALKNTVFPKHSIRKEDVEDFFNKEYPGEVHTISSVPADVADVQALWIRYNKNVEKLKRAKLDYEIGDGQGAILFKKDAPKLDPSQKRQAAKLEHIKDRFEHYKLKTIQMKKDLVELQTEALQRPVAAAVVTFRTMRTAATAGQVLHTQDGTLWLVAPALEPGAIYWENMGIRKW
;
A
#
# COMPACT_ATOMS: atom_id res chain seq x y z
N THR A 1 -49.32 5.23 36.66
CA THR A 1 -48.47 4.12 36.18
C THR A 1 -47.98 4.52 34.81
N ASP A 2 -46.99 5.42 34.76
CA ASP A 2 -45.57 5.07 34.59
C ASP A 2 -45.30 4.56 33.16
N SER A 3 -44.39 5.07 32.35
CA SER A 3 -43.43 6.18 32.42
C SER A 3 -42.66 6.22 31.07
N LEU A 4 -42.26 7.41 30.64
CA LEU A 4 -41.08 7.72 29.79
C LEU A 4 -41.01 7.21 28.32
N GLU A 5 -41.31 8.09 27.36
CA GLU A 5 -40.52 8.19 26.13
C GLU A 5 -39.94 9.61 26.02
N LEU A 6 -38.64 9.68 26.26
CA LEU A 6 -37.83 10.88 26.33
C LEU A 6 -37.02 11.01 25.03
N GLU A 7 -37.40 12.00 24.27
CA GLU A 7 -36.64 12.77 23.29
C GLU A 7 -35.11 12.75 23.51
N ARG A 8 -34.33 12.44 22.46
CA ARG A 8 -33.11 13.17 22.02
C ARG A 8 -32.31 12.37 20.98
N SER A 9 -32.64 12.60 19.71
CA SER A 9 -31.76 12.32 18.57
C SER A 9 -30.70 13.42 18.46
N GLY A 10 -29.43 13.02 18.48
CA GLY A 10 -28.26 13.88 18.54
C GLY A 10 -27.95 14.61 17.23
N ARG A 11 -27.77 15.93 17.33
CA ARG A 11 -27.31 16.85 16.29
C ARG A 11 -25.92 16.48 15.76
N ARG A 12 -25.81 16.15 14.47
CA ARG A 12 -24.57 16.33 13.69
C ARG A 12 -24.59 17.72 13.04
N LYS A 13 -23.75 18.64 13.54
CA LYS A 13 -23.52 19.97 12.94
C LYS A 13 -22.85 19.82 11.56
N LYS A 14 -23.60 20.00 10.48
CA LYS A 14 -23.04 20.39 9.17
C LYS A 14 -22.87 21.91 9.16
N ARG A 15 -21.63 22.40 9.20
CA ARG A 15 -21.34 23.81 8.88
C ARG A 15 -21.31 23.94 7.36
N MET A 16 -22.31 24.61 6.81
CA MET A 16 -22.38 25.01 5.42
C MET A 16 -21.81 26.44 5.35
N TRP A 17 -20.70 26.61 4.65
CA TRP A 17 -20.13 27.93 4.40
C TRP A 17 -21.01 28.64 3.37
N ARG A 18 -21.72 29.68 3.79
CA ARG A 18 -22.43 30.59 2.89
C ARG A 18 -21.44 31.71 2.55
N LEU A 19 -21.07 31.83 1.27
CA LEU A 19 -20.34 32.98 0.73
C LEU A 19 -21.35 34.13 0.61
N ASP A 20 -21.26 35.14 1.47
CA ASP A 20 -21.95 36.41 1.28
C ASP A 20 -21.07 37.30 0.40
N LEU A 21 -21.45 37.42 -0.87
CA LEU A 21 -20.97 38.45 -1.78
C LEU A 21 -21.79 39.72 -1.52
N ASN A 22 -21.23 40.69 -0.80
CA ASN A 22 -21.80 42.04 -0.74
C ASN A 22 -21.18 42.91 -1.85
N PRO A 23 -21.98 43.59 -2.67
CA PRO A 23 -21.49 44.54 -3.66
C PRO A 23 -21.11 45.86 -2.97
N MET A 24 -19.94 46.42 -3.33
CA MET A 24 -19.57 47.80 -3.01
C MET A 24 -20.60 48.76 -3.60
N SER A 25 -21.30 49.52 -2.75
CA SER A 25 -21.93 50.78 -3.16
C SER A 25 -21.08 51.95 -2.67
N ASN A 26 -20.57 52.72 -3.62
CA ASN A 26 -20.07 54.07 -3.40
C ASN A 26 -21.18 54.92 -2.77
N GLY A 27 -20.85 55.71 -1.74
CA GLY A 27 -21.79 56.63 -1.13
C GLY A 27 -21.08 57.51 -0.10
N GLU A 28 -20.92 58.77 -0.48
CA GLU A 28 -20.45 59.90 0.31
C GLU A 28 -21.07 59.93 1.72
N THR A 29 -20.25 60.18 2.74
CA THR A 29 -20.73 60.85 3.96
C THR A 29 -19.76 61.95 4.33
N THR A 30 -20.26 63.16 4.13
CA THR A 30 -19.75 64.47 4.49
C THR A 30 -19.34 64.60 5.96
N ASP A 31 -18.27 65.36 6.16
CA ASP A 31 -17.80 65.91 7.42
C ASP A 31 -18.91 66.56 8.26
N LEU A 32 -19.07 66.12 9.50
CA LEU A 32 -19.66 66.92 10.58
C LEU A 32 -19.04 66.50 11.92
N LEU A 33 -17.85 67.03 12.18
CA LEU A 33 -17.32 67.49 13.48
C LEU A 33 -15.81 67.67 13.29
N GLY A 34 -15.39 68.93 13.11
CA GLY A 34 -13.99 69.33 12.97
C GLY A 34 -13.20 69.06 14.24
N VAL A 35 -12.79 67.81 14.41
CA VAL A 35 -11.77 67.38 15.34
C VAL A 35 -10.69 66.73 14.48
N ASP A 36 -9.58 67.44 14.31
CA ASP A 36 -8.35 66.87 13.80
C ASP A 36 -7.91 65.79 14.80
N VAL A 37 -8.36 64.55 14.58
CA VAL A 37 -7.74 63.39 15.20
C VAL A 37 -6.38 63.27 14.52
N PRO A 38 -5.26 63.36 15.25
CA PRO A 38 -3.98 63.04 14.64
C PRO A 38 -4.09 61.60 14.18
N VAL A 39 -4.05 61.40 12.86
CA VAL A 39 -3.70 60.10 12.29
C VAL A 39 -2.31 59.86 12.83
N THR A 40 -2.23 59.12 13.94
CA THR A 40 -0.99 58.48 14.33
C THR A 40 -0.65 57.60 13.15
N ASP A 41 0.32 58.04 12.35
CA ASP A 41 1.04 57.18 11.44
C ASP A 41 1.48 55.98 12.27
N GLN A 42 0.71 54.89 12.18
CA GLN A 42 1.18 53.59 12.58
C GLN A 42 2.17 53.18 11.49
N ASP A 43 3.36 53.77 11.56
CA ASP A 43 4.59 53.12 11.13
C ASP A 43 4.83 51.91 12.04
N GLU A 44 3.92 50.93 12.02
CA GLU A 44 4.22 49.62 12.57
C GLU A 44 5.07 48.89 11.54
N PRO A 45 6.34 48.59 11.84
CA PRO A 45 7.23 47.98 10.87
C PRO A 45 6.73 46.57 10.53
N ASP A 46 6.87 46.22 9.25
CA ASP A 46 6.68 44.91 8.58
C ASP A 46 7.38 43.69 9.24
N ALA A 47 7.82 43.80 10.50
CA ALA A 47 8.57 42.83 11.28
C ALA A 47 7.77 41.56 11.60
N GLY A 48 6.44 41.62 11.69
CA GLY A 48 5.59 40.46 12.00
C GLY A 48 5.73 39.32 10.98
N THR A 49 5.59 39.61 9.68
CA THR A 49 5.56 38.56 8.64
C THR A 49 6.94 37.95 8.36
N ALA A 50 8.02 38.72 8.49
CA ALA A 50 9.37 38.22 8.33
C ALA A 50 9.79 37.34 9.54
N THR A 51 9.45 37.76 10.76
CA THR A 51 9.73 36.98 11.96
C THR A 51 8.91 35.69 12.00
N GLU A 52 7.65 35.72 11.56
CA GLU A 52 6.83 34.52 11.36
C GLU A 52 7.49 33.51 10.40
N PHE A 53 8.00 33.98 9.26
CA PHE A 53 8.73 33.12 8.31
C PHE A 53 9.99 32.51 8.94
N LEU A 54 10.74 33.29 9.73
CA LEU A 54 11.92 32.79 10.44
C LEU A 54 11.55 31.70 11.44
N TRP A 55 10.46 31.85 12.19
CA TRP A 55 9.96 30.80 13.10
C TRP A 55 9.50 29.55 12.36
N LEU A 56 8.81 29.71 11.22
CA LEU A 56 8.39 28.61 10.34
C LEU A 56 9.59 27.84 9.74
N LEU A 57 10.74 28.48 9.56
CA LEU A 57 11.97 27.82 9.13
C LEU A 57 12.72 27.17 10.30
N LEU A 58 12.84 27.89 11.42
CA LEU A 58 13.67 27.51 12.55
C LEU A 58 13.12 26.30 13.30
N ILE A 59 11.80 26.24 13.55
CA ILE A 59 11.18 25.14 14.29
C ILE A 59 11.41 23.80 13.56
N PRO A 60 11.04 23.63 12.27
CA PRO A 60 11.26 22.38 11.56
C PRO A 60 12.75 22.05 11.38
N ALA A 61 13.61 23.05 11.21
CA ALA A 61 15.06 22.84 11.12
C ALA A 61 15.63 22.25 12.42
N ILE A 62 15.27 22.82 13.58
CA ILE A 62 15.68 22.31 14.89
C ILE A 62 15.11 20.91 15.11
N THR A 63 13.82 20.71 14.84
CA THR A 63 13.19 19.39 14.94
C THR A 63 13.89 18.35 14.06
N GLY A 64 14.25 18.71 12.82
CA GLY A 64 15.01 17.86 11.91
C GLY A 64 16.39 17.50 12.45
N ILE A 65 17.12 18.47 13.02
CA ILE A 65 18.44 18.24 13.66
C ILE A 65 18.30 17.29 14.85
N VAL A 66 17.29 17.47 15.70
CA VAL A 66 17.02 16.59 16.84
C VAL A 66 16.75 15.16 16.38
N PHE A 67 15.90 14.97 15.37
CA PHE A 67 15.64 13.64 14.81
C PHE A 67 16.88 13.01 14.16
N LEU A 68 17.70 13.80 13.46
CA LEU A 68 18.96 13.32 12.89
C LEU A 68 19.96 12.91 13.99
N ALA A 69 20.04 13.65 15.10
CA ALA A 69 20.86 13.31 16.24
C ALA A 69 20.38 12.01 16.91
N ILE A 70 19.08 11.85 17.12
CA ILE A 70 18.47 10.62 17.63
C ILE A 70 18.80 9.43 16.71
N PHE A 71 18.61 9.60 15.40
CA PHE A 71 18.97 8.58 14.39
C PHE A 71 20.46 8.20 14.45
N ALA A 72 21.34 9.18 14.61
CA ALA A 72 22.79 8.98 14.71
C ALA A 72 23.19 8.12 15.91
N VAL A 73 22.50 8.30 17.04
CA VAL A 73 22.75 7.56 18.28
C VAL A 73 22.13 6.16 18.19
N LEU A 74 20.86 6.06 17.79
CA LEU A 74 20.13 4.79 17.74
C LEU A 74 20.72 3.79 16.75
N ARG A 75 21.26 4.25 15.61
CA ARG A 75 21.89 3.35 14.63
C ARG A 75 23.18 2.69 15.13
N LYS A 76 23.85 3.27 16.14
CA LYS A 76 25.15 2.80 16.66
C LYS A 76 25.02 1.87 17.87
N LYS A 77 24.02 2.10 18.73
CA LYS A 77 24.05 1.65 20.13
C LYS A 77 23.78 0.17 20.36
N ASP A 78 22.82 -0.46 19.66
CA ASP A 78 22.40 -1.84 19.98
C ASP A 78 22.21 -2.78 18.78
N SER A 79 22.45 -4.08 19.01
CA SER A 79 22.14 -5.18 18.07
C SER A 79 20.65 -5.23 17.69
N TYR A 80 19.76 -4.84 18.62
CA TYR A 80 18.33 -4.74 18.35
C TYR A 80 18.00 -3.64 17.32
N TYR A 81 18.51 -2.42 17.50
CA TYR A 81 18.27 -1.31 16.56
C TYR A 81 18.89 -1.57 15.19
N LYS A 82 20.00 -2.31 15.12
CA LYS A 82 20.56 -2.80 13.84
C LYS A 82 19.54 -3.66 13.07
N ARG A 83 18.73 -4.48 13.75
CA ARG A 83 17.64 -5.25 13.14
C ARG A 83 16.49 -4.39 12.61
N VAL A 84 16.25 -3.25 13.24
CA VAL A 84 15.20 -2.30 12.82
C VAL A 84 15.65 -1.43 11.66
N TYR A 85 16.89 -0.90 11.70
CA TYR A 85 17.41 0.01 10.67
C TYR A 85 18.03 -0.70 9.46
N ALA A 86 18.43 -1.96 9.60
CA ALA A 86 19.02 -2.77 8.53
C ALA A 86 18.41 -4.18 8.42
N PRO A 87 17.06 -4.33 8.34
CA PRO A 87 16.42 -5.64 8.33
C PRO A 87 16.78 -6.47 7.10
N ARG A 88 16.96 -5.83 5.94
CA ARG A 88 17.28 -6.50 4.68
C ARG A 88 18.73 -7.00 4.61
N LEU A 89 19.69 -6.20 5.10
CA LEU A 89 21.10 -6.62 5.18
C LEU A 89 21.26 -7.88 6.06
N LEU A 90 20.51 -7.94 7.17
CA LEU A 90 20.48 -9.12 8.03
C LEU A 90 19.72 -10.31 7.42
N GLY A 91 18.79 -10.04 6.50
CA GLY A 91 18.11 -11.07 5.71
C GLY A 91 19.07 -11.72 4.72
N GLU A 92 19.84 -10.92 3.99
CA GLU A 92 20.86 -11.36 3.02
C GLU A 92 22.01 -12.11 3.71
N GLU A 93 22.42 -11.68 4.91
CA GLU A 93 23.39 -12.39 5.76
C GLU A 93 22.89 -13.81 6.13
N LYS A 94 21.60 -13.95 6.47
CA LYS A 94 21.00 -15.25 6.80
C LYS A 94 20.78 -16.14 5.57
N SER A 95 20.56 -15.55 4.41
CA SER A 95 20.41 -16.25 3.13
C SER A 95 21.74 -16.76 2.58
N GLY A 96 22.88 -16.28 3.11
CA GLY A 96 24.22 -16.67 2.69
C GLY A 96 24.72 -15.98 1.43
N ASP A 97 23.99 -14.97 0.92
CA ASP A 97 24.34 -14.23 -0.30
C ASP A 97 25.51 -13.27 -0.09
N ILE A 98 25.77 -12.84 1.15
CA ILE A 98 26.92 -11.98 1.49
C ILE A 98 27.97 -12.82 2.22
N ARG A 99 29.02 -13.26 1.50
CA ARG A 99 30.24 -13.82 2.09
C ARG A 99 31.26 -12.71 2.33
N GLY A 100 31.26 -12.12 3.52
CA GLY A 100 32.21 -11.08 3.94
C GLY A 100 32.09 -10.74 5.43
N PRO A 101 33.07 -10.05 6.04
CA PRO A 101 33.02 -9.67 7.44
C PRO A 101 31.72 -8.91 7.68
N ALA A 102 30.95 -9.35 8.68
CA ALA A 102 29.56 -9.01 8.97
C ALA A 102 29.06 -7.77 8.22
N ALA A 103 28.01 -7.90 7.39
CA ALA A 103 27.34 -6.80 6.67
C ALA A 103 27.05 -5.55 7.55
N ILE A 104 27.06 -5.76 8.87
CA ILE A 104 26.98 -4.82 9.97
C ILE A 104 28.14 -3.79 10.04
N ASP A 105 29.36 -4.14 9.61
CA ASP A 105 30.54 -3.24 9.62
C ASP A 105 30.58 -2.29 8.40
N PHE A 106 29.73 -2.52 7.40
CA PHE A 106 29.57 -1.62 6.24
C PHE A 106 28.75 -0.37 6.54
N LEU A 107 28.16 -0.27 7.74
CA LEU A 107 27.42 0.92 8.14
C LEU A 107 28.42 2.03 8.50
N PRO A 108 28.47 3.13 7.73
CA PRO A 108 29.41 4.22 8.00
C PRO A 108 29.24 4.70 9.44
N LYS A 109 30.35 4.91 10.16
CA LYS A 109 30.30 5.35 11.57
C LYS A 109 29.86 6.81 11.68
N ASP A 110 30.04 7.61 10.61
CA ASP A 110 29.71 9.04 10.62
C ASP A 110 28.43 9.37 9.85
N LEU A 111 27.67 10.36 10.33
CA LEU A 111 26.46 10.85 9.67
C LEU A 111 26.80 11.42 8.29
N PHE A 112 27.84 12.25 8.21
CA PHE A 112 28.26 12.86 6.96
C PHE A 112 28.70 11.83 5.92
N GLN A 113 29.45 10.82 6.34
CA GLN A 113 29.84 9.72 5.45
C GLN A 113 28.61 8.91 4.98
N ALA A 114 27.61 8.72 5.84
CA ALA A 114 26.35 8.08 5.46
C ALA A 114 25.59 8.88 4.40
N VAL A 115 25.44 10.19 4.61
CA VAL A 115 24.76 11.09 3.66
C VAL A 115 25.53 11.15 2.34
N ARG A 116 26.86 11.28 2.39
CA ARG A 116 27.72 11.30 1.18
C ARG A 116 27.63 9.99 0.40
N LYS A 117 27.64 8.83 1.08
CA LYS A 117 27.48 7.52 0.46
C LYS A 117 26.10 7.39 -0.18
N PHE A 118 25.05 7.89 0.46
CA PHE A 118 23.69 7.93 -0.10
C PHE A 118 23.62 8.77 -1.37
N LEU A 119 24.20 9.99 -1.37
CA LEU A 119 24.21 10.87 -2.54
C LEU A 119 25.03 10.31 -3.72
N ARG A 120 26.06 9.52 -3.44
CA ARG A 120 26.93 8.89 -4.45
C ARG A 120 26.50 7.48 -4.86
N TYR A 121 25.40 6.98 -4.33
CA TYR A 121 24.97 5.61 -4.57
C TYR A 121 24.62 5.40 -6.06
N GLY A 122 25.27 4.42 -6.68
CA GLY A 122 25.21 4.15 -8.11
C GLY A 122 23.87 3.54 -8.53
N GLU A 123 23.39 3.88 -9.72
CA GLU A 123 22.10 3.38 -10.24
C GLU A 123 22.11 1.86 -10.46
N GLU A 124 23.25 1.32 -10.90
CA GLU A 124 23.47 -0.12 -11.09
C GLU A 124 23.41 -0.90 -9.77
N ASP A 125 23.89 -0.31 -8.67
CA ASP A 125 23.88 -0.93 -7.34
C ASP A 125 22.46 -0.96 -6.76
N VAL A 126 21.69 0.11 -6.99
CA VAL A 126 20.26 0.14 -6.62
C VAL A 126 19.51 -0.95 -7.35
N LEU A 127 19.72 -1.08 -8.67
CA LEU A 127 18.99 -2.03 -9.48
C LEU A 127 19.21 -3.48 -9.01
N LYS A 128 20.45 -3.82 -8.62
CA LYS A 128 20.80 -5.15 -8.13
C LYS A 128 20.22 -5.48 -6.75
N HIS A 129 20.21 -4.52 -5.82
CA HIS A 129 19.90 -4.80 -4.40
C HIS A 129 18.51 -4.34 -3.95
N ARG A 130 17.84 -3.48 -4.71
CA ARG A 130 16.57 -2.84 -4.30
C ARG A 130 15.43 -3.01 -5.30
N GLY A 131 15.70 -3.56 -6.49
CA GLY A 131 14.72 -3.73 -7.57
C GLY A 131 14.57 -2.48 -8.46
N ALA A 132 13.87 -2.64 -9.58
CA ALA A 132 13.70 -1.55 -10.55
C ALA A 132 12.81 -0.41 -10.07
N ASP A 133 11.77 -0.70 -9.28
CA ASP A 133 10.83 0.34 -8.81
C ASP A 133 11.52 1.44 -7.97
N MET A 134 12.33 1.04 -7.00
CA MET A 134 13.15 1.97 -6.20
C MET A 134 14.12 2.78 -7.07
N CYS A 135 14.65 2.17 -8.15
CA CYS A 135 15.50 2.87 -9.10
C CYS A 135 14.74 3.99 -9.83
N VAL A 136 13.48 3.76 -10.21
CA VAL A 136 12.61 4.79 -10.82
C VAL A 136 12.34 5.93 -9.83
N VAL A 137 12.00 5.62 -8.58
CA VAL A 137 11.75 6.63 -7.54
C VAL A 137 12.99 7.49 -7.30
N LEU A 138 14.18 6.89 -7.20
CA LEU A 138 15.42 7.64 -7.04
C LEU A 138 15.77 8.50 -8.27
N LYS A 139 15.50 8.00 -9.48
CA LYS A 139 15.67 8.79 -10.71
C LYS A 139 14.71 9.99 -10.73
N LEU A 140 13.46 9.80 -10.32
CA LEU A 140 12.48 10.88 -10.18
C LEU A 140 12.94 11.92 -9.14
N GLN A 141 13.40 11.48 -7.98
CA GLN A 141 13.94 12.38 -6.95
C GLN A 141 15.14 13.19 -7.46
N LYS A 142 16.09 12.54 -8.16
CA LYS A 142 17.24 13.22 -8.78
C LYS A 142 16.80 14.21 -9.87
N PHE A 143 15.76 13.89 -10.64
CA PHE A 143 15.18 14.79 -11.63
C PHE A 143 14.59 16.04 -10.97
N ILE A 144 13.75 15.86 -9.94
CA ILE A 144 13.15 16.99 -9.19
C ILE A 144 14.25 17.88 -8.60
N MET A 145 15.26 17.30 -7.95
CA MET A 145 16.39 18.07 -7.40
C MET A 145 17.13 18.89 -8.46
N LYS A 146 17.32 18.34 -9.67
CA LYS A 146 17.97 19.07 -10.78
C LYS A 146 17.12 20.23 -11.29
N VAL A 147 15.82 20.00 -11.48
CA VAL A 147 14.88 21.06 -11.92
C VAL A 147 14.78 22.15 -10.87
N SER A 148 14.58 21.78 -9.60
CA SER A 148 14.53 22.75 -8.50
C SER A 148 15.82 23.54 -8.34
N ALA A 149 17.00 22.92 -8.47
CA ALA A 149 18.27 23.62 -8.39
C ALA A 149 18.45 24.62 -9.55
N LEU A 150 18.04 24.24 -10.77
CA LEU A 150 18.07 25.13 -11.93
C LEU A 150 17.12 26.32 -11.74
N PHE A 151 15.90 26.06 -11.28
CA PHE A 151 14.90 27.11 -11.05
C PHE A 151 15.32 28.04 -9.90
N ALA A 152 15.90 27.50 -8.83
CA ALA A 152 16.43 28.29 -7.74
C ALA A 152 17.59 29.19 -8.20
N PHE A 153 18.52 28.65 -9.00
CA PHE A 153 19.66 29.41 -9.52
C PHE A 153 19.20 30.57 -10.40
N PHE A 154 18.38 30.30 -11.41
CA PHE A 154 17.90 31.34 -12.33
C PHE A 154 16.85 32.26 -11.69
N GLY A 155 16.02 31.74 -10.79
CA GLY A 155 15.08 32.54 -10.01
C GLY A 155 15.81 33.57 -9.15
N TRP A 156 16.87 33.14 -8.46
CA TRP A 156 17.71 34.04 -7.66
C TRP A 156 18.57 34.97 -8.51
N ALA A 157 19.18 34.49 -9.60
CA ALA A 157 20.12 35.28 -10.39
C ALA A 157 19.45 36.27 -11.35
N VAL A 158 18.24 35.98 -11.82
CA VAL A 158 17.55 36.77 -12.87
C VAL A 158 16.24 37.36 -12.36
N ILE A 159 15.31 36.52 -11.89
CA ILE A 159 13.94 36.95 -11.55
C ILE A 159 13.94 37.87 -10.33
N VAL A 160 14.68 37.53 -9.28
CA VAL A 160 14.73 38.33 -8.04
C VAL A 160 15.28 39.75 -8.29
N PRO A 161 16.43 39.97 -8.95
CA PRO A 161 16.93 41.31 -9.26
C PRO A 161 15.97 42.13 -10.13
N ILE A 162 15.31 41.51 -11.11
CA ILE A 162 14.36 42.20 -11.99
C ILE A 162 13.13 42.68 -11.19
N ASN A 163 12.59 41.83 -10.32
CA ASN A 163 11.48 42.21 -9.46
C ASN A 163 11.87 43.31 -8.46
N LEU A 164 13.05 43.19 -7.85
CA LEU A 164 13.53 44.19 -6.88
C LEU A 164 13.77 45.56 -7.51
N THR A 165 14.26 45.62 -8.75
CA THR A 165 14.46 46.86 -9.51
C THR A 165 13.21 47.35 -10.23
N GLY A 166 12.08 46.63 -10.08
CA GLY A 166 10.81 46.76 -10.80
C GLY A 166 10.12 48.13 -10.80
N GLY A 167 10.46 49.01 -9.85
CA GLY A 167 10.04 50.42 -9.82
C GLY A 167 8.55 50.68 -9.52
N GLY A 168 7.73 49.63 -9.41
CA GLY A 168 6.33 49.72 -9.02
C GLY A 168 6.17 50.10 -7.56
N VAL A 169 5.20 50.96 -7.28
CA VAL A 169 4.84 51.38 -5.92
C VAL A 169 3.79 50.40 -5.38
N LEU A 170 4.14 49.71 -4.31
CA LEU A 170 3.21 48.81 -3.61
C LEU A 170 2.37 49.62 -2.62
N PRO A 171 1.04 49.45 -2.59
CA PRO A 171 0.20 49.98 -1.51
C PRO A 171 0.73 49.58 -0.13
N PRO A 172 0.58 50.41 0.92
CA PRO A 172 1.08 50.12 2.27
C PRO A 172 0.66 48.74 2.79
N ALA A 173 -0.62 48.38 2.61
CA ALA A 173 -1.16 47.06 2.99
C ALA A 173 -0.50 45.86 2.28
N SER A 174 0.16 46.09 1.15
CA SER A 174 0.81 45.07 0.32
C SER A 174 2.35 45.15 0.34
N ASN A 175 2.94 46.04 1.14
CA ASN A 175 4.37 46.33 1.19
C ASN A 175 5.22 45.23 1.89
N GLN A 176 4.74 43.99 1.87
CA GLN A 176 5.38 42.86 2.52
C GLN A 176 6.62 42.39 1.75
N TRP A 177 7.60 41.84 2.46
CA TRP A 177 8.91 41.49 1.90
C TRP A 177 8.86 40.52 0.71
N TYR A 178 7.89 39.61 0.67
CA TYR A 178 7.72 38.67 -0.43
C TYR A 178 7.04 39.31 -1.65
N ASN A 179 6.15 40.29 -1.45
CA ASN A 179 5.57 41.07 -2.55
C ASN A 179 6.64 41.91 -3.25
N LYS A 180 7.64 42.38 -2.50
CA LYS A 180 8.82 43.05 -3.06
C LYS A 180 9.66 42.14 -3.98
N LEU A 181 9.60 40.82 -3.79
CA LEU A 181 10.29 39.81 -4.59
C LEU A 181 9.45 39.25 -5.73
N SER A 182 8.17 39.64 -5.82
CA SER A 182 7.22 39.15 -6.82
C SER A 182 7.04 40.14 -7.98
N MET A 183 6.33 39.71 -9.01
CA MET A 183 5.95 40.56 -10.15
C MET A 183 5.10 41.76 -9.76
N SER A 184 4.48 41.76 -8.57
CA SER A 184 3.69 42.89 -8.07
C SER A 184 4.51 44.17 -7.85
N LYS A 185 5.85 44.07 -7.75
CA LYS A 185 6.74 45.24 -7.69
C LYS A 185 7.12 45.79 -9.09
N VAL A 186 6.75 45.11 -10.17
CA VAL A 186 7.03 45.58 -11.53
C VAL A 186 5.95 46.57 -11.96
N GLN A 187 6.35 47.76 -12.42
CA GLN A 187 5.41 48.77 -12.91
C GLN A 187 4.57 48.22 -14.08
N GLU A 188 3.29 48.58 -14.12
CA GLU A 188 2.39 48.26 -15.24
C GLU A 188 2.97 48.79 -16.57
N GLU A 189 2.75 48.05 -17.66
CA GLU A 189 3.28 48.34 -19.00
C GLU A 189 4.82 48.33 -19.14
N SER A 190 5.54 47.86 -18.12
CA SER A 190 7.01 47.75 -18.19
C SER A 190 7.49 46.63 -19.12
N HIS A 191 8.55 46.89 -19.89
CA HIS A 191 9.25 45.89 -20.71
C HIS A 191 9.86 44.74 -19.88
N ARG A 192 9.96 44.88 -18.55
CA ARG A 192 10.50 43.86 -17.64
C ARG A 192 9.67 42.57 -17.61
N PHE A 193 8.38 42.65 -17.94
CA PHE A 193 7.54 41.45 -18.07
C PHE A 193 8.02 40.48 -19.15
N TRP A 194 8.70 40.97 -20.20
CA TRP A 194 9.30 40.12 -21.21
C TRP A 194 10.35 39.17 -20.64
N ALA A 195 11.12 39.60 -19.63
CA ALA A 195 12.09 38.73 -18.99
C ALA A 195 11.40 37.54 -18.30
N HIS A 196 10.28 37.77 -17.63
CA HIS A 196 9.51 36.68 -17.04
C HIS A 196 8.90 35.73 -18.07
N LEU A 197 8.39 36.27 -19.18
CA LEU A 197 7.85 35.47 -20.28
C LEU A 197 8.94 34.57 -20.87
N VAL A 198 10.10 35.15 -21.20
CA VAL A 198 11.26 34.40 -21.73
C VAL A 198 11.74 33.35 -20.74
N MET A 199 11.85 33.69 -19.45
CA MET A 199 12.24 32.74 -18.40
C MET A 199 11.22 31.61 -18.24
N CYS A 200 9.92 31.88 -18.36
CA CYS A 200 8.87 30.87 -18.30
C CYS A 200 9.00 29.86 -19.46
N TYR A 201 9.20 30.35 -20.70
CA TYR A 201 9.44 29.47 -21.84
C TYR A 201 10.75 28.69 -21.70
N LEU A 202 11.82 29.33 -21.24
CA LEU A 202 13.11 28.67 -21.00
C LEU A 202 12.96 27.55 -19.96
N PHE A 203 12.33 27.82 -18.82
CA PHE A 203 12.08 26.83 -17.78
C PHE A 203 11.19 25.69 -18.25
N THR A 204 10.16 25.99 -19.03
CA THR A 204 9.29 24.98 -19.63
C THR A 204 10.08 24.06 -20.57
N LEU A 205 10.83 24.64 -21.52
CA LEU A 205 11.63 23.88 -22.49
C LEU A 205 12.72 23.04 -21.81
N VAL A 206 13.45 23.61 -20.85
CA VAL A 206 14.48 22.89 -20.08
C VAL A 206 13.85 21.77 -19.26
N SER A 207 12.71 22.01 -18.62
CA SER A 207 12.01 20.98 -17.84
C SER A 207 11.52 19.84 -18.72
N PHE A 208 10.92 20.14 -19.87
CA PHE A 208 10.53 19.13 -20.86
C PHE A 208 11.73 18.33 -21.35
N LYS A 209 12.85 18.99 -21.68
CA LYS A 209 14.07 18.29 -22.10
C LYS A 209 14.60 17.36 -21.01
N LEU A 210 14.68 17.85 -19.77
CA LEU A 210 15.13 17.03 -18.64
C LEU A 210 14.17 15.86 -18.36
N LEU A 211 12.86 16.06 -18.54
CA LEU A 211 11.84 15.02 -18.39
C LEU A 211 11.97 13.96 -19.48
N LEU A 212 12.19 14.36 -20.74
CA LEU A 212 12.44 13.43 -21.85
C LEU A 212 13.72 12.62 -21.62
N ASP A 213 14.80 13.24 -21.14
CA ASP A 213 16.01 12.48 -20.82
C ASP A 213 15.81 11.55 -19.60
N ALA A 214 15.02 11.98 -18.61
CA ALA A 214 14.73 11.16 -17.43
C ALA A 214 13.88 9.93 -17.80
N THR A 215 12.85 10.11 -18.62
CA THR A 215 11.98 9.03 -19.10
C THR A 215 12.75 8.03 -19.96
N LYS A 216 13.62 8.49 -20.87
CA LYS A 216 14.54 7.61 -21.62
C LYS A 216 15.43 6.78 -20.69
N ARG A 217 16.07 7.42 -19.70
CA ARG A 217 16.92 6.73 -18.70
C ARG A 217 16.17 5.75 -17.81
N VAL A 218 14.88 5.98 -17.54
CA VAL A 218 14.02 5.05 -16.82
C VAL A 218 13.65 3.87 -17.72
N MET A 219 13.28 4.13 -18.98
CA MET A 219 12.93 3.08 -19.94
C MET A 219 14.11 2.14 -20.21
N GLU A 220 15.31 2.69 -20.45
CA GLU A 220 16.53 1.90 -20.63
C GLU A 220 16.85 1.02 -19.42
N ALA A 221 16.69 1.56 -18.21
CA ALA A 221 16.89 0.81 -16.98
C ALA A 221 15.85 -0.32 -16.84
N ARG A 222 14.59 -0.06 -17.21
CA ARG A 222 13.51 -1.06 -17.19
C ARG A 222 13.76 -2.17 -18.21
N VAL A 223 14.13 -1.83 -19.44
CA VAL A 223 14.46 -2.82 -20.48
C VAL A 223 15.65 -3.68 -20.03
N LYS A 224 16.72 -3.06 -19.51
CA LYS A 224 17.86 -3.80 -18.96
C LYS A 224 17.48 -4.72 -17.81
N HIS A 225 16.57 -4.30 -16.93
CA HIS A 225 16.10 -5.11 -15.82
C HIS A 225 15.34 -6.34 -16.31
N VAL A 226 14.35 -6.14 -17.19
CA VAL A 226 13.54 -7.23 -17.77
C VAL A 226 14.40 -8.21 -18.57
N LEU A 227 15.46 -7.75 -19.24
CA LEU A 227 16.38 -8.62 -19.98
C LEU A 227 17.39 -9.37 -19.09
N ARG A 228 17.70 -8.83 -17.91
CA ARG A 228 18.72 -9.39 -17.00
C ARG A 228 18.12 -10.37 -15.99
N GLU A 229 16.90 -10.08 -15.53
CA GLU A 229 16.22 -10.91 -14.55
C GLU A 229 15.72 -12.19 -15.23
N ASN A 230 15.86 -13.33 -14.54
CA ASN A 230 15.23 -14.54 -15.01
C ASN A 230 13.72 -14.31 -14.96
N PRO A 231 13.01 -14.45 -16.09
CA PRO A 231 11.57 -14.21 -16.14
C PRO A 231 10.89 -15.12 -15.12
N GLY A 232 10.20 -14.52 -14.15
CA GLY A 232 9.44 -15.27 -13.17
C GLY A 232 8.19 -15.87 -13.79
N ILE A 233 7.40 -16.52 -12.94
CA ILE A 233 6.18 -17.24 -13.36
C ILE A 233 5.16 -16.26 -13.97
N GLU A 234 5.20 -15.00 -13.57
CA GLU A 234 4.39 -13.89 -14.09
C GLU A 234 4.62 -13.65 -15.59
N ALA A 235 5.83 -13.83 -16.11
CA ALA A 235 6.12 -13.64 -17.53
C ALA A 235 5.47 -14.72 -18.43
N TYR A 236 5.13 -15.87 -17.84
CA TYR A 236 4.47 -16.99 -18.52
C TYR A 236 2.98 -17.07 -18.24
N SER A 237 2.47 -16.25 -17.31
CA SER A 237 1.11 -16.37 -16.81
C SER A 237 0.25 -15.19 -17.23
N VAL A 238 -1.01 -15.46 -17.52
CA VAL A 238 -2.04 -14.45 -17.74
C VAL A 238 -3.16 -14.63 -16.73
N MET A 239 -3.72 -13.52 -16.29
CA MET A 239 -4.91 -13.48 -15.46
C MET A 239 -6.13 -13.33 -16.37
N VAL A 240 -7.11 -14.20 -16.18
CA VAL A 240 -8.38 -14.20 -16.92
C VAL A 240 -9.49 -13.85 -15.94
N THR A 241 -10.25 -12.81 -16.25
CA THR A 241 -11.42 -12.35 -15.48
C THR A 241 -12.67 -12.30 -16.34
N ASP A 242 -13.83 -12.13 -15.70
CA ASP A 242 -15.12 -11.92 -16.37
C ASP A 242 -15.47 -13.02 -17.37
N MET A 243 -15.14 -14.25 -17.00
CA MET A 243 -15.50 -15.42 -17.79
C MET A 243 -17.03 -15.57 -17.87
N PRO A 244 -17.57 -16.08 -19.00
CA PRO A 244 -18.99 -16.26 -19.18
C PRO A 244 -19.49 -17.26 -18.16
N LEU A 245 -20.57 -16.88 -17.49
CA LEU A 245 -21.30 -17.81 -16.67
C LEU A 245 -22.02 -18.76 -17.59
N GLN A 246 -21.71 -20.04 -17.48
CA GLN A 246 -22.56 -21.02 -18.11
C GLN A 246 -23.97 -20.84 -17.52
N PRO A 247 -25.01 -20.63 -18.37
CA PRO A 247 -26.34 -21.01 -17.94
C PRO A 247 -26.25 -22.50 -17.62
N THR A 248 -26.70 -22.88 -16.42
CA THR A 248 -26.66 -24.25 -15.87
C THR A 248 -26.96 -25.33 -16.92
N SER A 249 -25.92 -25.82 -17.60
CA SER A 249 -25.95 -26.81 -18.69
C SER A 249 -26.95 -26.54 -19.83
N VAL A 250 -26.46 -26.68 -21.05
CA VAL A 250 -27.26 -26.94 -22.24
C VAL A 250 -28.26 -28.07 -21.92
N VAL A 251 -29.55 -27.76 -21.98
CA VAL A 251 -30.64 -28.73 -21.82
C VAL A 251 -30.65 -29.58 -23.08
N ASN A 252 -29.95 -30.72 -23.06
CA ASN A 252 -30.36 -31.84 -23.90
C ASN A 252 -31.75 -32.25 -23.42
N GLU A 253 -32.72 -32.30 -24.34
CA GLU A 253 -34.16 -32.49 -24.07
C GLU A 253 -34.51 -33.75 -23.25
N GLY A 254 -33.58 -34.69 -23.07
CA GLY A 254 -33.70 -35.82 -22.13
C GLY A 254 -33.57 -35.48 -20.63
N SER A 255 -33.06 -34.29 -20.27
CA SER A 255 -32.83 -33.89 -18.86
C SER A 255 -34.10 -33.36 -18.16
N SER A 256 -35.16 -33.06 -18.90
CA SER A 256 -36.45 -32.65 -18.34
C SER A 256 -37.04 -33.73 -17.42
N SER A 257 -36.83 -35.00 -17.78
CA SER A 257 -37.24 -36.16 -16.95
C SER A 257 -36.41 -36.29 -15.68
N ALA A 258 -35.13 -35.91 -15.71
CA ALA A 258 -34.24 -35.93 -14.54
C ALA A 258 -34.52 -34.78 -13.57
N ARG A 259 -34.90 -33.60 -14.07
CA ARG A 259 -35.35 -32.48 -13.24
C ARG A 259 -36.71 -32.73 -12.61
N PHE A 260 -37.61 -33.39 -13.35
CA PHE A 260 -38.89 -33.83 -12.79
C PHE A 260 -38.68 -34.88 -11.70
N SER A 261 -37.83 -35.89 -11.93
CA SER A 261 -37.53 -36.93 -10.93
C SER A 261 -36.78 -36.40 -9.68
N LEU A 262 -35.94 -35.37 -9.84
CA LEU A 262 -35.24 -34.73 -8.73
C LEU A 262 -36.14 -33.76 -7.96
N ARG A 263 -37.04 -33.04 -8.63
CA ARG A 263 -38.04 -32.21 -7.95
C ARG A 263 -39.07 -33.08 -7.22
N THR A 264 -39.48 -34.21 -7.80
CA THR A 264 -40.33 -35.17 -7.10
C THR A 264 -39.60 -35.83 -5.96
N SER A 265 -38.31 -36.15 -6.05
CA SER A 265 -37.56 -36.72 -4.91
C SER A 265 -37.32 -35.72 -3.78
N VAL A 266 -37.04 -34.45 -4.09
CA VAL A 266 -36.93 -33.37 -3.08
C VAL A 266 -38.29 -33.06 -2.46
N ALA A 267 -39.36 -33.00 -3.26
CA ALA A 267 -40.72 -32.83 -2.76
C ALA A 267 -41.17 -34.03 -1.91
N GLN A 268 -40.84 -35.25 -2.31
CA GLN A 268 -41.13 -36.48 -1.56
C GLN A 268 -40.34 -36.53 -0.24
N SER A 269 -39.08 -36.10 -0.24
CA SER A 269 -38.26 -35.99 0.98
C SER A 269 -38.76 -34.89 1.93
N ALA A 270 -39.28 -33.78 1.37
CA ALA A 270 -39.91 -32.70 2.14
C ALA A 270 -41.27 -33.12 2.71
N MET A 271 -42.06 -33.89 1.95
CA MET A 271 -43.33 -34.46 2.43
C MET A 271 -43.14 -35.52 3.52
N LEU A 272 -42.05 -36.27 3.49
CA LEU A 272 -41.65 -37.20 4.55
C LEU A 272 -41.08 -36.50 5.81
N GLY A 273 -41.14 -35.15 5.88
CA GLY A 273 -40.76 -34.38 7.06
C GLY A 273 -39.25 -34.31 7.33
N ASN A 274 -38.41 -34.80 6.41
CA ASN A 274 -36.96 -34.85 6.62
C ASN A 274 -36.28 -33.58 6.09
N ALA A 275 -36.52 -32.46 6.77
CA ALA A 275 -36.04 -31.13 6.39
C ALA A 275 -34.51 -31.04 6.26
N ALA A 276 -33.76 -31.86 7.02
CA ALA A 276 -32.30 -31.92 6.95
C ALA A 276 -31.81 -32.50 5.62
N ALA A 277 -32.45 -33.57 5.12
CA ALA A 277 -32.11 -34.18 3.84
C ALA A 277 -32.48 -33.27 2.65
N ALA A 278 -33.65 -32.61 2.72
CA ALA A 278 -34.07 -31.64 1.71
C ALA A 278 -33.14 -30.41 1.68
N SER A 279 -32.75 -29.88 2.84
CA SER A 279 -31.78 -28.77 2.95
C SER A 279 -30.39 -29.14 2.42
N THR A 280 -29.95 -30.37 2.66
CA THR A 280 -28.64 -30.88 2.19
C THR A 280 -28.64 -31.08 0.67
N ALA A 281 -29.71 -31.62 0.09
CA ALA A 281 -29.87 -31.76 -1.36
C ALA A 281 -29.98 -30.38 -2.07
N LEU A 282 -30.60 -29.39 -1.43
CA LEU A 282 -30.74 -28.04 -1.96
C LEU A 282 -29.41 -27.27 -1.90
N LYS A 283 -28.61 -27.45 -0.84
CA LYS A 283 -27.24 -26.90 -0.75
C LYS A 283 -26.28 -27.49 -1.78
N ASN A 284 -26.43 -28.76 -2.13
CA ASN A 284 -25.56 -29.44 -3.10
C ASN A 284 -25.93 -29.17 -4.57
N THR A 285 -27.08 -28.54 -4.85
CA THR A 285 -27.59 -28.31 -6.22
C THR A 285 -27.56 -26.84 -6.65
N VAL A 286 -27.47 -25.91 -5.70
CA VAL A 286 -27.34 -24.48 -6.00
C VAL A 286 -25.87 -24.18 -6.24
N PHE A 287 -25.44 -24.32 -7.49
CA PHE A 287 -24.22 -23.65 -7.96
C PHE A 287 -24.33 -22.16 -7.62
N PRO A 288 -23.30 -21.53 -7.04
CA PRO A 288 -23.34 -20.10 -6.85
C PRO A 288 -23.56 -19.46 -8.22
N LYS A 289 -24.27 -18.33 -8.23
CA LYS A 289 -24.63 -17.55 -9.43
C LYS A 289 -23.43 -17.22 -10.32
N HIS A 290 -22.20 -17.53 -9.90
CA HIS A 290 -20.94 -17.21 -10.55
C HIS A 290 -19.90 -18.35 -10.74
N SER A 291 -20.25 -19.64 -10.63
CA SER A 291 -19.26 -20.73 -10.74
C SER A 291 -18.93 -21.18 -12.16
N ILE A 292 -17.65 -21.47 -12.43
CA ILE A 292 -17.12 -21.95 -13.72
C ILE A 292 -16.27 -23.19 -13.51
N ARG A 293 -16.30 -24.15 -14.44
CA ARG A 293 -15.45 -25.33 -14.38
C ARG A 293 -14.07 -25.03 -14.94
N LYS A 294 -13.06 -25.63 -14.34
CA LYS A 294 -11.69 -25.58 -14.86
C LYS A 294 -11.61 -26.07 -16.32
N GLU A 295 -12.41 -27.08 -16.64
CA GLU A 295 -12.54 -27.70 -17.97
C GLU A 295 -12.88 -26.68 -19.06
N ASP A 296 -13.79 -25.74 -18.78
CA ASP A 296 -14.25 -24.75 -19.77
C ASP A 296 -13.11 -23.79 -20.19
N VAL A 297 -12.25 -23.44 -19.24
CA VAL A 297 -11.07 -22.60 -19.47
C VAL A 297 -10.01 -23.38 -20.23
N GLU A 298 -9.82 -24.64 -19.87
CA GLU A 298 -8.92 -25.55 -20.58
C GLU A 298 -9.35 -25.70 -22.04
N ASP A 299 -10.63 -25.95 -22.31
CA ASP A 299 -11.17 -26.09 -23.66
C ASP A 299 -11.02 -24.80 -24.49
N PHE A 300 -11.32 -23.64 -23.89
CA PHE A 300 -11.17 -22.34 -24.56
C PHE A 300 -9.72 -22.07 -24.97
N PHE A 301 -8.78 -22.15 -24.02
CA PHE A 301 -7.37 -21.85 -24.30
C PHE A 301 -6.68 -22.94 -25.12
N ASN A 302 -7.10 -24.20 -25.04
CA ASN A 302 -6.57 -25.25 -25.90
C ASN A 302 -7.03 -25.09 -27.36
N LYS A 303 -8.24 -24.53 -27.57
CA LYS A 303 -8.74 -24.21 -28.91
C LYS A 303 -7.98 -23.03 -29.54
N GLU A 304 -7.77 -21.96 -28.78
CA GLU A 304 -7.07 -20.75 -29.27
C GLU A 304 -5.54 -20.92 -29.34
N TYR A 305 -4.95 -21.65 -28.38
CA TYR A 305 -3.50 -21.83 -28.22
C TYR A 305 -3.13 -23.32 -28.05
N PRO A 306 -3.20 -24.12 -29.13
CA PRO A 306 -2.99 -25.56 -29.05
C PRO A 306 -1.56 -25.91 -28.60
N GLY A 307 -1.44 -26.73 -27.54
CA GLY A 307 -0.17 -27.27 -27.05
C GLY A 307 0.71 -26.31 -26.24
N GLU A 308 0.30 -25.05 -26.09
CA GLU A 308 1.05 -24.02 -25.34
C GLU A 308 0.61 -23.87 -23.90
N VAL A 309 -0.61 -24.27 -23.54
CA VAL A 309 -1.10 -24.23 -22.16
C VAL A 309 -0.34 -25.25 -21.32
N HIS A 310 0.25 -24.80 -20.21
CA HIS A 310 0.94 -25.66 -19.26
C HIS A 310 0.04 -26.05 -18.09
N THR A 311 -0.49 -25.06 -17.38
CA THR A 311 -1.33 -25.24 -16.19
C THR A 311 -2.38 -24.16 -16.13
N ILE A 312 -3.57 -24.53 -15.67
CA ILE A 312 -4.65 -23.59 -15.35
C ILE A 312 -4.94 -23.70 -13.86
N SER A 313 -4.98 -22.55 -13.17
CA SER A 313 -5.33 -22.45 -11.75
C SER A 313 -6.59 -21.60 -11.61
N SER A 314 -7.72 -22.24 -11.29
CA SER A 314 -8.96 -21.54 -10.96
C SER A 314 -8.83 -20.82 -9.62
N VAL A 315 -9.40 -19.63 -9.49
CA VAL A 315 -9.46 -18.93 -8.21
C VAL A 315 -10.66 -19.46 -7.41
N PRO A 316 -10.46 -20.05 -6.22
CA PRO A 316 -11.56 -20.50 -5.37
C PRO A 316 -12.36 -19.30 -4.83
N ALA A 317 -13.66 -19.47 -4.57
CA ALA A 317 -14.45 -18.44 -3.91
C ALA A 317 -14.12 -18.39 -2.43
N ASP A 318 -14.40 -17.23 -1.83
CA ASP A 318 -14.29 -17.03 -0.39
C ASP A 318 -12.86 -17.20 0.17
N VAL A 319 -11.86 -16.68 -0.58
CA VAL A 319 -10.47 -16.63 -0.14
C VAL A 319 -10.32 -15.81 1.16
N ALA A 320 -11.23 -14.86 1.41
CA ALA A 320 -11.21 -13.98 2.58
C ALA A 320 -11.28 -14.75 3.90
N ASP A 321 -12.19 -15.72 4.03
CA ASP A 321 -12.35 -16.50 5.25
C ASP A 321 -11.15 -17.43 5.49
N VAL A 322 -10.64 -18.06 4.42
CA VAL A 322 -9.43 -18.89 4.47
C VAL A 322 -8.21 -18.04 4.88
N GLN A 323 -8.06 -16.85 4.29
CA GLN A 323 -6.98 -15.92 4.57
C GLN A 323 -7.06 -15.38 6.01
N ALA A 324 -8.26 -14.99 6.47
CA ALA A 324 -8.47 -14.53 7.83
C ALA A 324 -8.12 -15.61 8.86
N LEU A 325 -8.51 -16.87 8.61
CA LEU A 325 -8.17 -18.00 9.46
C LEU A 325 -6.67 -18.32 9.40
N TRP A 326 -6.04 -18.24 8.23
CA TRP A 326 -4.59 -18.41 8.05
C TRP A 326 -3.78 -17.37 8.82
N ILE A 327 -4.20 -16.10 8.81
CA ILE A 327 -3.56 -15.04 9.61
C ILE A 327 -3.67 -15.35 11.11
N ARG A 328 -4.85 -15.77 11.57
CA ARG A 328 -5.07 -16.17 12.98
C ARG A 328 -4.21 -17.39 13.35
N TYR A 329 -4.12 -18.37 12.47
CA TYR A 329 -3.27 -19.56 12.62
C TYR A 329 -1.81 -19.17 12.79
N ASN A 330 -1.26 -18.34 11.89
CA ASN A 330 0.14 -17.88 11.97
C ASN A 330 0.43 -17.12 13.27
N LYS A 331 -0.49 -16.25 13.69
CA LYS A 331 -0.37 -15.54 14.98
C LYS A 331 -0.35 -16.51 16.16
N ASN A 332 -1.11 -17.61 16.10
CA ASN A 332 -1.07 -18.65 17.13
C ASN A 332 0.21 -19.50 17.05
N VAL A 333 0.73 -19.79 15.86
CA VAL A 333 2.03 -20.45 15.69
C VAL A 333 3.15 -19.62 16.32
N GLU A 334 3.15 -18.29 16.15
CA GLU A 334 4.11 -17.42 16.83
C GLU A 334 3.97 -17.46 18.36
N LYS A 335 2.73 -17.43 18.87
CA LYS A 335 2.47 -17.57 20.31
C LYS A 335 2.91 -18.93 20.84
N LEU A 336 2.72 -20.00 20.07
CA LEU A 336 3.18 -21.35 20.39
C LEU A 336 4.71 -21.41 20.44
N LYS A 337 5.42 -20.78 19.49
CA LYS A 337 6.89 -20.67 19.51
C LYS A 337 7.38 -19.95 20.76
N ARG A 338 6.74 -18.85 21.16
CA ARG A 338 7.08 -18.14 22.41
C ARG A 338 6.79 -19.00 23.64
N ALA A 339 5.62 -19.63 23.71
CA ALA A 339 5.25 -20.50 24.82
C ALA A 339 6.18 -21.74 24.94
N LYS A 340 6.64 -22.28 23.80
CA LYS A 340 7.62 -23.36 23.76
C LYS A 340 8.97 -22.92 24.35
N LEU A 341 9.43 -21.72 24.00
CA LEU A 341 10.68 -21.17 24.53
C LEU A 341 10.57 -20.90 26.03
N ASP A 342 9.45 -20.34 26.50
CA ASP A 342 9.17 -20.17 27.94
C ASP A 342 9.16 -21.51 28.67
N TYR A 343 8.61 -22.55 28.03
CA TYR A 343 8.57 -23.91 28.55
C TYR A 343 9.96 -24.54 28.64
N GLU A 344 10.79 -24.45 27.59
CA GLU A 344 12.15 -24.98 27.56
C GLU A 344 13.05 -24.30 28.61
N ILE A 345 12.92 -22.98 28.77
CA ILE A 345 13.62 -22.24 29.85
C ILE A 345 13.13 -22.70 31.23
N GLY A 346 11.81 -22.87 31.37
CA GLY A 346 11.19 -23.30 32.63
C GLY A 346 11.52 -24.74 33.01
N ASP A 347 11.62 -25.65 32.04
CA ASP A 347 11.95 -27.07 32.24
C ASP A 347 13.43 -27.24 32.65
N GLY A 348 14.34 -26.47 32.03
CA GLY A 348 15.74 -26.40 32.44
C GLY A 348 15.94 -25.92 33.90
N GLN A 349 15.05 -25.05 34.39
CA GLN A 349 15.02 -24.64 35.81
C GLN A 349 14.26 -25.64 36.70
N GLY A 350 13.22 -26.29 36.16
CA GLY A 350 12.40 -27.29 36.85
C GLY A 350 13.14 -28.59 37.15
N ALA A 351 14.04 -29.04 36.27
CA ALA A 351 14.88 -30.22 36.49
C ALA A 351 15.76 -30.12 37.77
N ILE A 352 16.05 -28.90 38.22
CA ILE A 352 16.80 -28.63 39.47
C ILE A 352 15.90 -28.78 40.72
N LEU A 353 14.58 -28.57 40.57
CA LEU A 353 13.60 -28.56 41.66
C LEU A 353 12.94 -29.92 41.95
N PHE A 354 12.94 -30.85 40.98
CA PHE A 354 12.27 -32.16 41.11
C PHE A 354 13.23 -33.32 41.41
N LYS A 355 14.22 -33.14 42.30
CA LYS A 355 14.92 -34.30 42.89
C LYS A 355 13.97 -35.03 43.86
N LYS A 356 13.95 -36.35 43.74
CA LYS A 356 12.91 -37.27 44.24
C LYS A 356 12.78 -37.37 45.78
N ASP A 357 13.66 -36.72 46.53
CA ASP A 357 13.70 -36.77 48.00
C ASP A 357 13.63 -35.36 48.64
N ALA A 358 12.59 -34.59 48.32
CA ALA A 358 12.41 -33.24 48.86
C ALA A 358 11.48 -33.24 50.11
N PRO A 359 11.92 -32.67 51.26
CA PRO A 359 11.04 -32.46 52.41
C PRO A 359 9.99 -31.38 52.08
N LYS A 360 8.95 -31.26 52.92
CA LYS A 360 7.78 -30.37 52.77
C LYS A 360 8.14 -29.04 52.05
N LEU A 361 7.62 -28.88 50.83
CA LEU A 361 7.92 -27.78 49.91
C LEU A 361 7.63 -26.40 50.52
N ASP A 362 8.63 -25.51 50.51
CA ASP A 362 8.55 -24.11 50.97
C ASP A 362 7.53 -23.30 50.13
N PRO A 363 6.83 -22.26 50.67
CA PRO A 363 5.84 -21.50 49.90
C PRO A 363 6.38 -20.86 48.62
N SER A 364 7.68 -20.54 48.59
CA SER A 364 8.38 -20.04 47.40
C SER A 364 8.47 -21.09 46.29
N GLN A 365 8.80 -22.33 46.65
CA GLN A 365 8.89 -23.46 45.72
C GLN A 365 7.51 -23.86 45.17
N LYS A 366 6.46 -23.80 46.00
CA LYS A 366 5.07 -24.00 45.55
C LYS A 366 4.64 -22.97 44.49
N ARG A 367 5.02 -21.71 44.66
CA ARG A 367 4.75 -20.64 43.67
C ARG A 367 5.48 -20.90 42.35
N GLN A 368 6.72 -21.40 42.40
CA GLN A 368 7.49 -21.75 41.20
C GLN A 368 6.87 -22.95 40.46
N ALA A 369 6.45 -23.99 41.17
CA ALA A 369 5.76 -25.14 40.58
C ALA A 369 4.44 -24.74 39.89
N ALA A 370 3.61 -23.90 40.55
CA ALA A 370 2.37 -23.39 39.97
C ALA A 370 2.62 -22.52 38.72
N LYS A 371 3.71 -21.75 38.70
CA LYS A 371 4.12 -20.96 37.52
C LYS A 371 4.50 -21.88 36.35
N LEU A 372 5.20 -22.99 36.61
CA LEU A 372 5.58 -23.97 35.59
C LEU A 372 4.36 -24.71 35.03
N GLU A 373 3.41 -25.07 35.89
CA GLU A 373 2.13 -25.67 35.49
C GLU A 373 1.34 -24.74 34.56
N HIS A 374 1.21 -23.46 34.91
CA HIS A 374 0.58 -22.47 34.04
C HIS A 374 1.31 -22.27 32.69
N ILE A 375 2.64 -22.42 32.65
CA ILE A 375 3.41 -22.38 31.39
C ILE A 375 3.12 -23.62 30.54
N LYS A 376 3.06 -24.82 31.17
CA LYS A 376 2.67 -26.08 30.51
C LYS A 376 1.27 -26.00 29.93
N ASP A 377 0.30 -25.54 30.71
CA ASP A 377 -1.09 -25.38 30.27
C ASP A 377 -1.21 -24.42 29.10
N ARG A 378 -0.48 -23.30 29.14
CA ARG A 378 -0.43 -22.33 28.03
C ARG A 378 0.14 -22.96 26.76
N PHE A 379 1.21 -23.74 26.88
CA PHE A 379 1.82 -24.43 25.75
C PHE A 379 0.86 -25.45 25.12
N GLU A 380 0.26 -26.32 25.94
CA GLU A 380 -0.71 -27.33 25.46
C GLU A 380 -1.97 -26.67 24.87
N HIS A 381 -2.46 -25.57 25.45
CA HIS A 381 -3.58 -24.80 24.89
C HIS A 381 -3.28 -24.33 23.46
N TYR A 382 -2.13 -23.68 23.24
CA TYR A 382 -1.78 -23.18 21.90
C TYR A 382 -1.49 -24.32 20.92
N LYS A 383 -0.93 -25.44 21.38
CA LYS A 383 -0.67 -26.63 20.58
C LYS A 383 -1.98 -27.25 20.09
N LEU A 384 -2.94 -27.50 20.99
CA LEU A 384 -4.27 -28.01 20.64
C LEU A 384 -5.02 -27.06 19.72
N LYS A 385 -4.99 -25.76 20.02
CA LYS A 385 -5.62 -24.73 19.18
C LYS A 385 -5.04 -24.68 17.76
N THR A 386 -3.73 -24.89 17.63
CA THR A 386 -3.06 -24.95 16.32
C THR A 386 -3.51 -26.17 15.52
N ILE A 387 -3.66 -27.32 16.18
CA ILE A 387 -4.18 -28.55 15.55
C ILE A 387 -5.63 -28.33 15.10
N GLN A 388 -6.48 -27.74 15.95
CA GLN A 388 -7.88 -27.46 15.60
C GLN A 388 -7.96 -26.51 14.40
N MET A 389 -7.28 -25.36 14.46
CA MET A 389 -7.29 -24.40 13.35
C MET A 389 -6.73 -24.97 12.06
N LYS A 390 -5.77 -25.91 12.12
CA LYS A 390 -5.28 -26.59 10.93
C LYS A 390 -6.36 -27.47 10.30
N LYS A 391 -7.19 -28.15 11.11
CA LYS A 391 -8.34 -28.93 10.60
C LYS A 391 -9.36 -28.01 9.96
N ASP A 392 -9.75 -26.95 10.66
CA ASP A 392 -10.71 -25.95 10.17
C ASP A 392 -10.22 -25.32 8.85
N LEU A 393 -8.91 -25.08 8.73
CA LEU A 393 -8.32 -24.53 7.50
C LEU A 393 -8.43 -25.50 6.32
N VAL A 394 -8.19 -26.80 6.53
CA VAL A 394 -8.34 -27.81 5.47
C VAL A 394 -9.80 -27.93 5.04
N GLU A 395 -10.73 -27.92 6.00
CA GLU A 395 -12.17 -27.97 5.72
C GLU A 395 -12.63 -26.76 4.89
N LEU A 396 -12.29 -25.55 5.32
CA LEU A 396 -12.59 -24.33 4.57
C LEU A 396 -11.94 -24.31 3.18
N GLN A 397 -10.69 -24.78 3.06
CA GLN A 397 -10.04 -24.90 1.75
C GLN A 397 -10.80 -25.84 0.82
N THR A 398 -11.27 -26.98 1.32
CA THR A 398 -12.05 -27.92 0.51
C THR A 398 -13.41 -27.34 0.11
N GLU A 399 -14.07 -26.58 0.99
CA GLU A 399 -15.33 -25.90 0.66
C GLU A 399 -15.10 -24.79 -0.40
N ALA A 400 -14.05 -24.00 -0.24
CA ALA A 400 -13.68 -22.92 -1.16
C ALA A 400 -13.38 -23.44 -2.58
N LEU A 401 -12.69 -24.58 -2.69
CA LEU A 401 -12.40 -25.24 -3.97
C LEU A 401 -13.67 -25.73 -4.70
N GLN A 402 -14.74 -26.06 -3.97
CA GLN A 402 -16.01 -26.49 -4.56
C GLN A 402 -16.80 -25.33 -5.17
N ARG A 403 -16.47 -24.08 -4.82
CA ARG A 403 -17.14 -22.87 -5.32
C ARG A 403 -16.14 -22.02 -6.10
N PRO A 404 -15.73 -22.37 -7.34
CA PRO A 404 -14.80 -21.54 -8.10
C PRO A 404 -15.44 -20.21 -8.52
N VAL A 405 -14.61 -19.17 -8.64
CA VAL A 405 -15.03 -17.85 -9.12
C VAL A 405 -14.79 -17.73 -10.63
N ALA A 406 -15.43 -16.75 -11.28
CA ALA A 406 -15.24 -16.43 -12.70
C ALA A 406 -13.87 -15.75 -13.01
N ALA A 407 -12.81 -16.24 -12.39
CA ALA A 407 -11.43 -15.81 -12.62
C ALA A 407 -10.47 -17.00 -12.54
N ALA A 408 -9.44 -17.00 -13.39
CA ALA A 408 -8.38 -18.01 -13.35
C ALA A 408 -7.04 -17.42 -13.79
N VAL A 409 -5.97 -18.08 -13.36
CA VAL A 409 -4.62 -17.84 -13.86
C VAL A 409 -4.29 -18.95 -14.85
N VAL A 410 -3.90 -18.59 -16.06
CA VAL A 410 -3.47 -19.51 -17.12
C VAL A 410 -1.98 -19.33 -17.32
N THR A 411 -1.22 -20.41 -17.20
CA THR A 411 0.24 -20.42 -17.39
C THR A 411 0.58 -21.13 -18.68
N PHE A 412 1.35 -20.46 -19.55
CA PHE A 412 1.81 -20.97 -20.84
C PHE A 412 3.24 -21.51 -20.75
N ARG A 413 3.62 -22.33 -21.74
CA ARG A 413 5.00 -22.85 -21.90
C ARG A 413 5.96 -21.79 -22.40
N THR A 414 5.48 -20.85 -23.22
CA THR A 414 6.29 -19.76 -23.79
C THR A 414 5.80 -18.38 -23.36
N MET A 415 6.74 -17.50 -22.97
CA MET A 415 6.43 -16.10 -22.62
C MET A 415 5.82 -15.32 -23.78
N ARG A 416 6.23 -15.63 -25.02
CA ARG A 416 5.69 -14.96 -26.21
C ARG A 416 4.19 -15.16 -26.30
N THR A 417 3.72 -16.40 -26.12
CA THR A 417 2.30 -16.74 -26.16
C THR A 417 1.55 -16.07 -25.02
N ALA A 418 2.09 -16.07 -23.80
CA ALA A 418 1.50 -15.35 -22.67
C ALA A 418 1.38 -13.84 -22.94
N ALA A 419 2.43 -13.21 -23.48
CA ALA A 419 2.43 -11.79 -23.81
C ALA A 419 1.42 -11.44 -24.91
N THR A 420 1.29 -12.29 -25.94
CA THR A 420 0.28 -12.13 -26.99
C THR A 420 -1.12 -12.31 -26.43
N ALA A 421 -1.36 -13.36 -25.64
CA ALA A 421 -2.66 -13.62 -25.02
C ALA A 421 -3.12 -12.48 -24.10
N GLY A 422 -2.19 -11.83 -23.39
CA GLY A 422 -2.48 -10.67 -22.53
C GLY A 422 -2.73 -9.35 -23.27
N GLN A 423 -2.53 -9.29 -24.60
CA GLN A 423 -2.72 -8.09 -25.42
C GLN A 423 -3.87 -8.22 -26.43
N VAL A 424 -4.30 -9.44 -26.72
CA VAL A 424 -5.34 -9.74 -27.72
C VAL A 424 -6.72 -9.78 -27.07
N LEU A 425 -7.72 -9.28 -27.80
CA LEU A 425 -9.13 -9.49 -27.48
C LEU A 425 -9.56 -10.87 -28.00
N HIS A 426 -10.00 -11.76 -27.12
CA HIS A 426 -10.30 -13.15 -27.49
C HIS A 426 -11.75 -13.37 -27.96
N THR A 427 -12.69 -12.53 -27.55
CA THR A 427 -14.12 -12.63 -27.93
C THR A 427 -14.62 -11.36 -28.60
N GLN A 428 -15.65 -11.49 -29.45
CA GLN A 428 -16.33 -10.33 -30.05
C GLN A 428 -16.93 -9.40 -28.99
N ASP A 429 -17.39 -9.99 -27.88
CA ASP A 429 -17.81 -9.25 -26.71
C ASP A 429 -16.58 -8.87 -25.88
N GLY A 430 -16.31 -7.58 -25.76
CA GLY A 430 -15.20 -7.03 -24.96
C GLY A 430 -15.45 -7.04 -23.45
N THR A 431 -16.61 -7.48 -22.99
CA THR A 431 -16.92 -7.60 -21.56
C THR A 431 -16.64 -8.99 -20.99
N LEU A 432 -16.47 -9.99 -21.86
CA LEU A 432 -16.21 -11.38 -21.51
C LEU A 432 -14.75 -11.76 -21.76
N TRP A 433 -14.25 -12.77 -21.04
CA TRP A 433 -12.89 -13.31 -21.23
C TRP A 433 -11.80 -12.23 -21.23
N LEU A 434 -11.81 -11.39 -20.20
CA LEU A 434 -10.82 -10.34 -20.06
C LEU A 434 -9.48 -10.94 -19.63
N VAL A 435 -8.52 -10.93 -20.55
CA VAL A 435 -7.16 -11.45 -20.30
C VAL A 435 -6.20 -10.28 -20.11
N ALA A 436 -5.41 -10.34 -19.03
CA ALA A 436 -4.37 -9.38 -18.71
C ALA A 436 -3.09 -10.12 -18.30
N PRO A 437 -1.88 -9.53 -18.45
CA PRO A 437 -0.67 -10.13 -17.90
C PRO A 437 -0.81 -10.35 -16.40
N ALA A 438 -0.40 -11.53 -15.91
CA ALA A 438 -0.46 -11.83 -14.49
C ALA A 438 0.54 -10.98 -13.70
N LEU A 439 0.15 -10.57 -12.50
CA LEU A 439 1.04 -9.92 -11.55
C LEU A 439 1.78 -10.98 -10.72
N GLU A 440 2.85 -10.56 -10.02
CA GLU A 440 3.49 -11.42 -9.04
C GLU A 440 2.47 -11.92 -7.99
N PRO A 441 2.56 -13.17 -7.50
CA PRO A 441 1.59 -13.73 -6.56
C PRO A 441 1.38 -12.90 -5.28
N GLY A 442 2.42 -12.19 -4.83
CA GLY A 442 2.34 -11.30 -3.66
C GLY A 442 1.75 -9.92 -3.96
N ALA A 443 1.67 -9.53 -5.23
CA ALA A 443 1.07 -8.27 -5.68
C ALA A 443 -0.43 -8.41 -6.01
N ILE A 444 -0.94 -9.63 -6.15
CA ILE A 444 -2.35 -9.90 -6.41
C ILE A 444 -3.16 -9.74 -5.11
N TYR A 445 -4.21 -8.92 -5.18
CA TYR A 445 -5.19 -8.82 -4.11
C TYR A 445 -6.34 -9.82 -4.34
N TRP A 446 -6.19 -11.02 -3.79
CA TRP A 446 -7.06 -12.17 -4.06
C TRP A 446 -8.54 -11.96 -3.72
N GLU A 447 -8.85 -11.12 -2.73
CA GLU A 447 -10.24 -10.83 -2.33
C GLU A 447 -11.03 -10.10 -3.44
N ASN A 448 -10.35 -9.34 -4.31
CA ASN A 448 -11.00 -8.60 -5.39
C ASN A 448 -11.20 -9.42 -6.66
N MET A 449 -10.63 -10.63 -6.74
CA MET A 449 -10.65 -11.44 -7.96
C MET A 449 -12.04 -11.93 -8.36
N GLY A 450 -12.99 -11.92 -7.42
CA GLY A 450 -14.37 -12.30 -7.68
C GLY A 450 -15.33 -11.20 -8.07
N ILE A 451 -14.84 -9.97 -8.13
CA ILE A 451 -15.65 -8.82 -8.51
C ILE A 451 -15.64 -8.74 -10.04
N ARG A 452 -16.83 -8.82 -10.66
CA ARG A 452 -16.95 -8.54 -12.09
C ARG A 452 -16.72 -7.07 -12.36
N LYS A 453 -16.12 -6.77 -13.51
CA LYS A 453 -15.98 -5.38 -13.95
C LYS A 453 -17.30 -4.77 -14.43
N TRP A 454 -18.24 -5.61 -14.89
CA TRP A 454 -19.50 -5.20 -15.51
C TRP A 454 -20.71 -5.87 -14.85
#